data_AF-A0A959E9K7-F1
#
_entry.id   AF-A0A959E9K7-F1
#
_cell.length_a   1.000
_cell.length_b   1.000
_cell.length_c   1.000
_cell.angle_alpha   90.00
_cell.angle_beta   90.00
_cell.angle_gamma   90.00
#
_symmetry.space_group_name_H-M   'P 1'
#
loop_
_entity.id
_entity.type
_entity.pdbx_description
1 polymer ?
#
loop_
_entity_poly.entity_id
_entity_poly.type
_entity_poly.pdbx_seq_one_letter_code
_entity_poly.pdbx_strand_id
1 'polypeptide(L)' 'MRESRQKALLHYKVYHLSPQAEWVVFIHGAGGSLITWKYQVEAFKPFFNLLLIDLRDHGQSKNIEPAYKNYNFD' A
#
# COMPACT_ATOMS: atom_id res chain seq x y z
N MET A 1 31.82 2.77 -7.95
CA MET A 1 30.95 2.35 -6.83
C MET A 1 29.51 2.56 -7.29
N ARG A 2 28.68 1.51 -7.34
CA ARG A 2 27.26 1.65 -7.70
C ARG A 2 26.51 1.95 -6.41
N GLU A 3 26.00 3.17 -6.24
CA GLU A 3 25.06 3.46 -5.15
C GLU A 3 23.87 2.49 -5.27
N SER A 4 23.65 1.70 -4.22
CA SER A 4 22.42 0.90 -4.10
C SER A 4 21.26 1.88 -3.98
N ARG A 5 20.58 2.15 -5.09
CA ARG A 5 19.33 2.91 -5.13
C ARG A 5 18.39 2.30 -4.08
N GLN A 6 18.19 2.99 -2.96
CA GLN A 6 17.28 2.52 -1.92
C GLN A 6 15.91 2.36 -2.58
N LYS A 7 15.44 1.12 -2.67
CA LYS A 7 14.19 0.81 -3.36
C LYS A 7 13.08 1.50 -2.57
N ALA A 8 12.48 2.52 -3.17
CA ALA A 8 11.32 3.24 -2.65
C ALA A 8 10.20 2.25 -2.28
N LEU A 9 10.15 1.84 -1.02
CA LEU A 9 9.15 0.90 -0.52
C LEU A 9 7.92 1.69 -0.08
N LEU A 10 6.76 1.33 -0.63
CA LEU A 10 5.49 1.87 -0.14
C LEU A 10 5.24 1.36 1.27
N HIS A 11 4.68 2.22 2.13
CA HIS A 11 4.11 1.77 3.38
C HIS A 11 2.94 0.80 3.10
N TYR A 12 2.91 -0.30 3.83
CA TYR A 12 1.88 -1.31 3.72
C TYR A 12 1.62 -1.96 5.07
N LYS A 13 0.45 -2.59 5.19
CA LYS A 13 0.09 -3.44 6.33
C LYS A 13 -0.41 -4.78 5.83
N VAL A 14 0.05 -5.84 6.48
CA VAL A 14 -0.38 -7.22 6.17
C VAL A 14 -1.11 -7.81 7.36
N TYR A 15 -2.17 -8.56 7.08
CA TYR A 15 -2.83 -9.44 8.02
C TYR A 15 -2.80 -10.86 7.45
N HIS A 16 -2.09 -11.76 8.13
CA HIS A 16 -2.00 -13.15 7.70
C HIS A 16 -3.06 -14.00 8.39
N LEU A 17 -3.80 -14.77 7.60
CA LEU A 17 -4.69 -15.82 8.08
C LEU A 17 -3.97 -17.18 8.06
N SER A 18 -3.46 -17.60 6.91
CA SER A 18 -2.65 -18.81 6.75
C SER A 18 -1.87 -18.79 5.43
N PRO A 19 -0.83 -19.63 5.24
CA PRO A 19 -0.10 -19.68 3.97
C PRO A 19 -0.94 -20.15 2.77
N GLN A 20 -2.06 -20.84 3.00
CA GLN A 20 -2.96 -21.37 1.96
C GLN A 20 -4.15 -20.46 1.69
N ALA A 21 -4.41 -19.46 2.53
CA ALA A 21 -5.52 -18.54 2.35
C ALA A 21 -5.30 -17.63 1.13
N GLU A 22 -6.38 -17.35 0.40
CA GLU A 22 -6.36 -16.40 -0.71
C GLU A 22 -6.10 -14.97 -0.23
N TRP A 23 -5.63 -14.12 -1.14
CA TRP A 23 -5.26 -12.74 -0.84
C TRP A 23 -6.32 -11.75 -1.31
N VAL A 24 -6.62 -10.78 -0.44
CA VAL A 24 -7.33 -9.55 -0.80
C VAL A 24 -6.36 -8.37 -0.69
N VAL A 25 -6.24 -7.61 -1.77
CA VAL A 25 -5.39 -6.42 -1.83
C VAL A 25 -6.26 -5.17 -1.85
N PHE A 26 -6.06 -4.29 -0.87
CA PHE A 26 -6.78 -3.03 -0.75
C PHE A 26 -6.00 -1.87 -1.35
N ILE A 27 -6.55 -1.29 -2.41
CA ILE A 27 -6.04 -0.10 -3.09
C ILE A 27 -7.01 1.05 -2.81
N HIS A 28 -6.54 2.11 -2.16
CA HIS A 28 -7.38 3.27 -1.85
C HIS A 28 -7.63 4.17 -3.09
N GLY A 29 -8.71 4.95 -3.04
CA GLY A 29 -8.98 6.01 -4.02
C GLY A 29 -8.25 7.32 -3.70
N ALA A 30 -8.51 8.37 -4.50
CA ALA A 30 -7.91 9.70 -4.31
C ALA A 30 -8.16 10.26 -2.90
N GLY A 31 -7.13 10.82 -2.27
CA GLY A 31 -7.20 11.39 -0.91
C GLY A 31 -7.31 10.36 0.23
N GLY A 32 -7.27 9.07 -0.09
CA GLY A 32 -7.34 7.97 0.87
C GLY A 32 -5.99 7.54 1.45
N SER A 33 -6.06 6.53 2.32
CA SER A 33 -4.91 5.78 2.84
C SER A 33 -5.41 4.39 3.24
N LEU A 34 -4.54 3.51 3.75
CA LEU A 34 -4.96 2.22 4.30
C LEU A 34 -6.02 2.34 5.42
N ILE A 35 -6.11 3.48 6.12
CA ILE A 35 -7.11 3.72 7.18
C ILE A 35 -8.54 3.71 6.62
N THR A 36 -8.71 4.03 5.33
CA THR A 36 -10.01 3.99 4.64
C THR A 36 -10.71 2.63 4.79
N TRP A 37 -9.94 1.55 4.95
CA TRP A 37 -10.44 0.18 4.97
C TRP A 37 -10.69 -0.40 6.36
N LYS A 38 -10.69 0.41 7.43
CA LYS A 38 -10.73 -0.11 8.81
C LYS A 38 -11.87 -1.11 9.08
N TYR A 39 -13.06 -0.90 8.51
CA TYR A 39 -14.20 -1.80 8.71
C TYR A 39 -14.13 -3.03 7.80
N GLN A 40 -13.66 -2.86 6.56
CA GLN A 40 -13.44 -3.96 5.62
C GLN A 40 -12.33 -4.89 6.11
N VAL A 41 -11.28 -4.38 6.76
CA VAL A 41 -10.26 -5.21 7.39
C VAL A 41 -10.88 -6.15 8.42
N GLU A 42 -11.73 -5.63 9.32
CA GLU A 42 -12.39 -6.47 10.34
C GLU A 42 -13.33 -7.51 9.73
N ALA A 43 -14.02 -7.17 8.64
CA ALA A 43 -14.93 -8.09 7.95
C ALA A 43 -14.19 -9.18 7.14
N PHE A 44 -13.02 -8.89 6.56
CA PHE A 44 -12.34 -9.79 5.62
C PHE A 44 -11.19 -10.59 6.27
N LYS A 45 -10.56 -10.08 7.34
CA LYS A 45 -9.42 -10.76 7.98
C LYS A 45 -9.69 -12.18 8.51
N PRO A 46 -10.94 -12.61 8.84
CA PRO A 46 -11.20 -14.00 9.21
C PRO A 46 -11.14 -14.98 8.04
N PHE A 47 -11.19 -14.49 6.80
CA PHE A 47 -11.37 -15.32 5.59
C PHE A 47 -10.17 -15.26 4.63
N PHE A 48 -9.39 -14.19 4.65
CA PHE A 48 -8.32 -13.93 3.68
C PHE A 48 -7.02 -13.46 4.34
N ASN A 49 -5.91 -13.66 3.63
CA ASN A 49 -4.72 -12.82 3.83
C ASN A 49 -5.00 -11.42 3.27
N LEU A 50 -4.72 -10.37 4.03
CA LEU A 50 -4.97 -8.99 3.60
C LEU A 50 -3.65 -8.27 3.36
N LEU A 51 -3.56 -7.54 2.25
CA LEU A 51 -2.52 -6.56 1.98
C LEU A 51 -3.17 -5.19 1.78
N LEU A 52 -2.81 -4.23 2.62
CA LEU A 52 -3.23 -2.83 2.50
C LEU A 52 -2.01 -2.00 2.14
N ILE A 53 -2.16 -1.12 1.16
CA ILE A 53 -1.05 -0.31 0.64
C ILE A 53 -1.43 1.16 0.75
N ASP A 54 -0.53 1.97 1.31
CA ASP A 54 -0.55 3.41 1.06
C ASP A 54 0.14 3.65 -0.29
N LEU A 55 -0.60 4.13 -1.29
CA LEU A 55 0.00 4.53 -2.56
C LEU A 55 0.92 5.73 -2.35
N ARG A 56 1.84 5.97 -3.28
CA ARG A 56 2.78 7.09 -3.25
C ARG A 56 2.04 8.41 -2.95
N ASP A 57 2.67 9.25 -2.13
CA ASP A 57 2.18 10.56 -1.68
C ASP A 57 0.92 10.52 -0.81
N HIS A 58 0.50 9.33 -0.37
CA HIS A 58 -0.62 9.12 0.53
C HIS A 58 -0.19 8.41 1.82
N GLY A 59 -0.99 8.54 2.87
CA GLY A 59 -0.74 7.90 4.16
C GLY A 59 0.70 8.10 4.66
N GLN A 60 1.38 7.00 4.93
CA GLN A 60 2.81 6.99 5.33
C GLN A 60 3.77 6.77 4.14
N SER A 61 3.25 6.62 2.92
CA SER A 61 4.03 6.57 1.67
C SER A 61 4.31 7.96 1.08
N LYS A 62 4.40 9.00 1.93
CA LYS A 62 4.69 10.38 1.51
C LYS A 62 6.18 10.62 1.37
N ASN A 63 6.57 11.58 0.53
CA ASN A 63 7.96 12.03 0.38
C ASN A 63 8.91 10.91 -0.06
N ILE A 64 8.43 10.01 -0.91
CA ILE A 64 9.23 8.89 -1.42
C ILE A 64 10.15 9.38 -2.55
N GLU A 65 11.45 9.23 -2.35
CA GLU A 65 12.46 9.57 -3.34
C GLU A 65 12.78 8.41 -4.31
N PRO A 66 13.13 8.69 -5.58
CA PRO A 66 13.09 10.00 -6.21
C PRO A 66 11.65 10.48 -6.40
N ALA A 67 11.43 11.78 -6.23
CA ALA A 67 10.21 12.43 -6.73
C ALA A 67 10.06 12.14 -8.23
N TYR A 68 8.86 11.73 -8.67
CA TYR A 68 8.59 11.62 -10.10
C TYR A 68 8.41 13.02 -10.70
N LYS A 69 8.73 13.16 -11.99
CA LYS A 69 8.36 14.35 -12.75
C LYS A 69 6.84 14.54 -12.65
N ASN A 70 6.40 15.80 -12.57
CA ASN A 70 4.99 16.15 -12.59
C ASN A 70 4.31 15.39 -13.73
N TYR A 71 3.30 14.60 -13.38
CA TYR A 71 2.49 13.91 -14.36
C TYR A 71 1.71 14.96 -15.16
N ASN A 72 1.87 14.96 -16.48
CA ASN A 72 1.01 15.70 -17.39
C ASN A 72 0.19 14.71 -18.22
N PHE A 73 -0.95 15.18 -18.72
CA PHE A 73 -1.83 14.40 -19.60
C PHE A 73 -1.52 14.64 -21.08
N ASP A 74 -0.51 15.47 -21.38
CA ASP A 74 -0.06 15.76 -22.75
C ASP A 74 0.80 14.64 -23.32
#